data_AF-A0A3G2I8F3-F1
#
_entry.id   AF-A0A3G2I8F3-F1
#
_cell.length_a   1.000
_cell.length_b   1.000
_cell.length_c   1.000
_cell.angle_alpha   90.00
_cell.angle_beta   90.00
_cell.angle_gamma   90.00
#
_symmetry.space_group_name_H-M   'P 1'
#
loop_
_entity.id
_entity.type
_entity.pdbx_description
1 polymer ?
#
loop_
_entity_poly.entity_id
_entity_poly.type
_entity_poly.pdbx_seq_one_letter_code
_entity_poly.pdbx_strand_id
1 'polypeptide(L)'
;MLKLTALLLSAGLTLSASAASVSNTIGQVYEIAEPDALAEIEQRVRAVDWSKELNKNRESWATFQGIPLPAAKETRTRYHVPFYTSLVDVPDQNGKVLYPKGYTFNPLQFVHLPQRIVVISPGQEEWLKANAQSTDMVLYTHGDVIRKSDAINRPAFILDATLKQRLDIQVTPTVVTQEGSRLVINEYEWQADKKHSTAMLRAMSSDMLSATSELMATAFNTLIPAAHAECKTSFLNPVTDIGWSCIFPMRIAGVQIVGGEENPGSADSPVCVCKGGSIPRIGLRTSFWEPKRIIDTVSDPYCMMPLGTSLNTPKPGTLGGGLNENNGSKRAFQQAHYYIFPAWKILDMFYDIPCLDDEGYDVAMMTEILPQWNNDILSLIINPEALLFANPISTITCSADAAAASFGMPLNALFWCMGSWGNAYPLSGSITSTDYVEANAGIAARTIYMMGRLGLLWNTSADGCYRELAPIWRKDRFKLQMMRPARSTACIPLGREGLLWTGGKHDPRKDNFMWMMFEKKDCCVSYQGSVL
;
A
#
# COMPACT_ATOMS: atom_id res chain seq x y z
N MET A 1 -56.07 -37.94 46.99
CA MET A 1 -56.96 -37.76 48.16
C MET A 1 -56.16 -38.00 49.42
N LEU A 2 -56.08 -36.97 50.29
CA LEU A 2 -55.93 -37.01 51.77
C LEU A 2 -54.68 -37.72 52.38
N LYS A 3 -53.83 -37.13 53.24
CA LYS A 3 -53.86 -35.97 54.17
C LYS A 3 -52.41 -35.44 54.38
N LEU A 4 -52.10 -34.15 54.22
CA LEU A 4 -52.19 -33.02 55.19
C LEU A 4 -51.26 -33.18 56.42
N THR A 5 -50.10 -32.51 56.53
CA THR A 5 -49.79 -31.07 56.82
C THR A 5 -49.28 -30.83 58.26
N ALA A 6 -48.05 -30.28 58.34
CA ALA A 6 -47.67 -29.07 59.10
C ALA A 6 -47.51 -29.23 60.65
N LEU A 7 -46.69 -28.47 61.39
CA LEU A 7 -45.80 -27.33 61.19
C LEU A 7 -45.00 -27.18 62.51
N LEU A 8 -43.75 -26.70 62.44
CA LEU A 8 -43.04 -25.86 63.44
C LEU A 8 -42.97 -26.30 64.92
N LEU A 9 -41.81 -26.84 65.31
CA LEU A 9 -41.22 -26.62 66.64
C LEU A 9 -39.83 -25.99 66.48
N SER A 10 -39.73 -24.73 66.88
CA SER A 10 -38.51 -23.96 67.08
C SER A 10 -37.93 -24.24 68.47
N ALA A 11 -36.72 -24.83 68.53
CA ALA A 11 -35.66 -24.54 69.50
C ALA A 11 -34.53 -25.58 69.38
N GLY A 12 -33.32 -25.16 69.05
CA GLY A 12 -32.14 -26.01 69.07
C GLY A 12 -30.88 -25.27 68.64
N LEU A 13 -30.28 -24.53 69.57
CA LEU A 13 -28.94 -23.98 69.45
C LEU A 13 -27.95 -25.08 69.03
N THR A 14 -27.19 -24.86 67.97
CA THR A 14 -25.85 -25.47 67.82
C THR A 14 -24.85 -24.41 67.35
N LEU A 15 -23.72 -24.42 68.04
CA LEU A 15 -22.66 -23.42 68.02
C LEU A 15 -21.95 -23.33 66.66
N SER A 16 -21.51 -22.11 66.39
CA SER A 16 -20.60 -21.71 65.31
C SER A 16 -19.24 -22.40 65.41
N ALA A 17 -18.75 -22.90 64.27
CA ALA A 17 -17.31 -23.12 64.04
C ALA A 17 -16.99 -22.67 62.61
N SER A 18 -16.84 -21.36 62.42
CA SER A 18 -16.24 -20.80 61.22
C SER A 18 -14.73 -21.01 61.31
N ALA A 19 -14.19 -21.97 60.59
CA ALA A 19 -12.75 -22.07 60.37
C ALA A 19 -12.32 -20.91 59.45
N ALA A 20 -11.97 -19.79 60.05
CA ALA A 20 -11.26 -18.71 59.36
C ALA A 20 -9.80 -19.14 59.19
N SER A 21 -9.42 -19.49 57.96
CA SER A 21 -8.00 -19.56 57.58
C SER A 21 -7.44 -18.15 57.58
N VAL A 22 -6.70 -17.81 58.64
CA VAL A 22 -5.91 -16.58 58.71
C VAL A 22 -4.72 -16.74 57.75
N SER A 23 -4.89 -16.28 56.51
CA SER A 23 -3.77 -15.96 55.64
C SER A 23 -3.18 -14.64 56.13
N ASN A 24 -2.07 -14.71 56.86
CA ASN A 24 -1.30 -13.51 57.24
C ASN A 24 -0.60 -12.95 56.00
N THR A 25 -1.30 -12.09 55.26
CA THR A 25 -0.66 -11.23 54.25
C THR A 25 -0.01 -10.06 54.98
N ILE A 26 1.31 -10.14 55.20
CA ILE A 26 2.09 -9.04 55.78
C ILE A 26 2.52 -8.12 54.63
N GLY A 27 1.79 -7.02 54.44
CA GLY A 27 2.08 -5.98 53.45
C GLY A 27 0.80 -5.36 52.89
N GLN A 28 0.80 -4.05 52.63
CA GLN A 28 -0.30 -3.43 51.89
C GLN A 28 -0.24 -3.93 50.44
N VAL A 29 -1.24 -4.71 50.04
CA VAL A 29 -1.42 -5.10 48.64
C VAL A 29 -2.12 -3.92 47.96
N TYR A 30 -1.34 -3.11 47.24
CA TYR A 30 -1.93 -2.17 46.30
C TYR A 30 -2.44 -2.98 45.10
N GLU A 31 -3.65 -2.70 44.63
CA GLU A 31 -3.99 -3.11 43.27
C GLU A 31 -2.98 -2.41 42.34
N ILE A 32 -2.13 -3.18 41.67
CA ILE A 32 -1.41 -2.68 40.51
C ILE A 32 -2.47 -2.57 39.41
N ALA A 33 -3.27 -1.51 39.47
CA ALA A 33 -4.10 -1.09 38.36
C ALA A 33 -3.15 -0.45 37.35
N GLU A 34 -2.57 -1.29 36.48
CA GLU A 34 -1.90 -0.79 35.28
C GLU A 34 -2.88 0.18 34.59
N PRO A 35 -2.44 1.40 34.23
CA PRO A 35 -3.27 2.29 33.42
C PRO A 35 -3.78 1.51 32.21
N ASP A 36 -5.04 1.72 31.82
CA ASP A 36 -5.56 1.14 30.58
C ASP A 36 -4.56 1.43 29.46
N ALA A 37 -4.00 0.37 28.86
CA ALA A 37 -2.95 0.49 27.85
C ALA A 37 -3.39 1.40 26.70
N LEU A 38 -4.69 1.43 26.40
CA LEU A 38 -5.27 2.34 25.41
C LEU A 38 -5.17 3.81 25.86
N ALA A 39 -5.46 4.09 27.13
CA ALA A 39 -5.40 5.44 27.69
C ALA A 39 -3.96 6.00 27.74
N GLU A 40 -2.96 5.16 28.04
CA GLU A 40 -1.55 5.57 27.98
C GLU A 40 -1.14 5.93 26.55
N ILE A 41 -1.51 5.09 25.58
CA ILE A 41 -1.25 5.36 24.16
C ILE A 41 -1.87 6.70 23.76
N GLU A 42 -3.14 6.93 24.07
CA GLU A 42 -3.81 8.19 23.74
C GLU A 42 -3.13 9.41 24.38
N GLN A 43 -2.61 9.29 25.60
CA GLN A 43 -1.89 10.36 26.28
C GLN A 43 -0.57 10.70 25.56
N ARG A 44 0.22 9.69 25.19
CA ARG A 44 1.48 9.89 24.46
C ARG A 44 1.26 10.45 23.07
N VAL A 45 0.21 10.00 22.38
CA VAL A 45 -0.16 10.51 21.04
C VAL A 45 -0.46 12.01 21.08
N ARG A 46 -1.07 12.52 22.15
CA ARG A 46 -1.36 13.96 22.33
C ARG A 46 -0.10 14.80 22.56
N ALA A 47 0.99 14.20 23.03
CA ALA A 47 2.22 14.92 23.37
C ALA A 47 3.15 15.19 22.18
N VAL A 48 2.93 14.54 21.03
CA VAL A 48 3.78 14.64 19.84
C VAL A 48 3.30 15.75 18.88
N ASP A 49 4.25 16.54 18.35
CA ASP A 49 3.99 17.46 17.23
C ASP A 49 4.05 16.72 15.89
N TRP A 50 2.92 16.14 15.51
CA TRP A 50 2.77 15.38 14.28
C TRP A 50 3.01 16.21 13.02
N SER A 51 2.67 17.51 13.04
CA SER A 51 2.87 18.38 11.87
C SER A 51 4.34 18.48 11.48
N LYS A 52 5.22 18.52 12.49
CA LYS A 52 6.66 18.53 12.32
C LYS A 52 7.19 17.17 11.87
N GLU A 53 6.69 16.07 12.43
CA GLU A 53 7.15 14.72 12.07
C GLU A 53 6.77 14.33 10.63
N LEU A 54 5.56 14.64 10.18
CA LEU A 54 5.09 14.25 8.84
C LEU A 54 5.58 15.18 7.70
N ASN A 55 6.12 16.36 8.00
CA ASN A 55 6.61 17.32 6.99
C ASN A 55 8.15 17.37 6.84
N LYS A 56 8.90 16.51 7.55
CA LYS A 56 10.37 16.45 7.39
C LYS A 56 10.76 16.00 5.98
N ASN A 57 11.74 16.69 5.40
CA ASN A 57 12.52 16.29 4.20
C ASN A 57 11.73 15.82 2.96
N ARG A 58 10.82 16.66 2.44
CA ARG A 58 10.08 16.37 1.18
C ARG A 58 10.97 16.01 -0.01
N GLU A 59 12.17 16.60 -0.11
CA GLU A 59 13.11 16.32 -1.21
C GLU A 59 13.84 14.98 -1.06
N SER A 60 13.75 14.31 0.10
CA SER A 60 14.38 12.99 0.33
C SER A 60 13.41 11.82 0.26
N TRP A 61 12.12 12.06 -0.04
CA TRP A 61 11.11 11.00 -0.05
C TRP A 61 11.50 9.87 -1.00
N ALA A 62 11.36 8.62 -0.54
CA ALA A 62 11.71 7.45 -1.34
C ALA A 62 10.95 7.38 -2.66
N THR A 63 9.75 7.96 -2.74
CA THR A 63 8.96 8.11 -3.97
C THR A 63 9.74 8.74 -5.14
N PHE A 64 10.69 9.65 -4.87
CA PHE A 64 11.48 10.32 -5.92
C PHE A 64 12.83 9.64 -6.20
N GLN A 65 13.17 8.60 -5.43
CA GLN A 65 14.38 7.80 -5.62
C GLN A 65 14.15 6.80 -6.75
N GLY A 66 14.25 7.27 -7.99
CA GLY A 66 14.29 6.40 -9.16
C GLY A 66 15.61 5.61 -9.28
N ILE A 67 15.83 5.01 -10.44
CA ILE A 67 17.05 4.25 -10.75
C ILE A 67 17.91 5.00 -11.75
N PRO A 68 19.03 5.62 -11.31
CA PRO A 68 20.00 6.23 -12.22
C PRO A 68 20.51 5.20 -13.22
N LEU A 69 20.53 5.59 -14.50
CA LEU A 69 21.06 4.78 -15.60
C LEU A 69 22.24 5.51 -16.26
N PRO A 70 23.23 4.77 -16.79
CA PRO A 70 24.30 5.37 -17.56
C PRO A 70 23.79 5.96 -18.88
N ALA A 71 24.49 6.98 -19.37
CA ALA A 71 24.25 7.51 -20.70
C ALA A 71 24.66 6.49 -21.79
N ALA A 72 23.88 6.42 -22.87
CA ALA A 72 24.21 5.57 -24.01
C ALA A 72 25.45 6.09 -24.75
N LYS A 73 26.41 5.20 -25.01
CA LYS A 73 27.68 5.54 -25.69
C LYS A 73 27.59 5.50 -27.21
N GLU A 74 26.61 4.79 -27.75
CA GLU A 74 26.41 4.59 -29.19
C GLU A 74 24.91 4.55 -29.47
N THR A 75 24.53 4.91 -30.70
CA THR A 75 23.14 4.75 -31.16
C THR A 75 22.96 3.34 -31.68
N ARG A 76 22.03 2.59 -31.12
CA ARG A 76 21.75 1.21 -31.54
C ARG A 76 20.30 0.81 -31.28
N THR A 77 19.86 -0.21 -32.01
CA THR A 77 18.55 -0.84 -31.82
C THR A 77 18.73 -2.24 -31.26
N ARG A 78 17.95 -2.56 -30.23
CA ARG A 78 17.88 -3.87 -29.59
C ARG A 78 16.48 -4.43 -29.66
N TYR A 79 16.38 -5.74 -29.60
CA TYR A 79 15.12 -6.45 -29.50
C TYR A 79 15.06 -7.22 -28.18
N HIS A 80 13.93 -7.14 -27.50
CA HIS A 80 13.72 -7.84 -26.23
C HIS A 80 12.36 -8.52 -26.21
N VAL A 81 12.29 -9.76 -25.71
CA VAL A 81 11.03 -10.46 -25.48
C VAL A 81 10.92 -10.74 -23.98
N PRO A 82 9.96 -10.11 -23.28
CA PRO A 82 9.87 -10.23 -21.84
C PRO A 82 9.13 -11.52 -21.47
N PHE A 83 9.77 -12.68 -21.59
CA PHE A 83 9.17 -13.94 -21.16
C PHE A 83 8.82 -13.90 -19.66
N TYR A 84 7.76 -14.61 -19.29
CA TYR A 84 7.41 -14.86 -17.90
C TYR A 84 7.34 -16.36 -17.66
N THR A 85 7.86 -16.81 -16.52
CA THR A 85 7.83 -18.19 -16.06
C THR A 85 7.09 -18.26 -14.73
N SER A 86 6.03 -19.05 -14.65
CA SER A 86 5.23 -19.19 -13.42
C SER A 86 6.05 -19.76 -12.26
N LEU A 87 6.02 -19.11 -11.11
CA LEU A 87 6.72 -19.54 -9.89
C LEU A 87 5.90 -20.53 -9.04
N VAL A 88 4.60 -20.63 -9.30
CA VAL A 88 3.63 -21.43 -8.54
C VAL A 88 2.75 -22.24 -9.48
N ASP A 89 2.18 -23.32 -8.96
CA ASP A 89 1.08 -24.02 -9.62
C ASP A 89 -0.18 -23.15 -9.49
N VAL A 90 -0.90 -22.97 -10.60
CA VAL A 90 -2.17 -22.25 -10.64
C VAL A 90 -3.30 -23.28 -10.68
N PRO A 91 -3.97 -23.57 -9.57
CA PRO A 91 -5.08 -24.53 -9.53
C PRO A 91 -6.38 -23.91 -10.07
N ASP A 92 -7.28 -24.77 -10.54
CA ASP A 92 -8.69 -24.45 -10.73
C ASP A 92 -9.47 -24.55 -9.41
N GLN A 93 -10.76 -24.21 -9.46
CA GLN A 93 -11.69 -24.31 -8.33
C GLN A 93 -11.83 -25.73 -7.74
N ASN A 94 -11.40 -26.78 -8.46
CA ASN A 94 -11.44 -28.17 -8.03
C ASN A 94 -10.05 -28.71 -7.62
N GLY A 95 -9.02 -27.85 -7.58
CA GLY A 95 -7.65 -28.21 -7.23
C GLY A 95 -6.82 -28.82 -8.38
N LYS A 96 -7.34 -28.86 -9.62
CA LYS A 96 -6.60 -29.29 -10.80
C LYS A 96 -5.72 -28.16 -11.32
N VAL A 97 -4.43 -28.41 -11.52
CA VAL A 97 -3.47 -27.41 -12.01
C VAL A 97 -3.77 -27.01 -13.46
N LEU A 98 -4.12 -25.74 -13.68
CA LEU A 98 -4.32 -25.12 -15.00
C LEU A 98 -2.98 -24.75 -15.63
N TYR A 99 -2.11 -24.08 -14.86
CA TYR A 99 -0.77 -23.71 -15.29
C TYR A 99 0.24 -24.25 -14.28
N PRO A 100 1.12 -25.18 -14.68
CA PRO A 100 2.11 -25.71 -13.77
C PRO A 100 3.21 -24.70 -13.49
N LYS A 101 3.85 -24.84 -12.32
CA LYS A 101 5.12 -24.17 -12.03
C LYS A 101 6.12 -24.43 -13.14
N GLY A 102 6.76 -23.37 -13.63
CA GLY A 102 7.67 -23.42 -14.77
C GLY A 102 7.01 -23.14 -16.14
N TYR A 103 5.67 -23.03 -16.20
CA TYR A 103 4.98 -22.60 -17.43
C TYR A 103 5.50 -21.24 -17.88
N THR A 104 6.01 -21.18 -19.12
CA THR A 104 6.63 -19.98 -19.68
C THR A 104 5.85 -19.48 -20.88
N PHE A 105 5.57 -18.17 -20.93
CA PHE A 105 4.88 -17.56 -22.06
C PHE A 105 5.38 -16.13 -22.33
N ASN A 106 5.06 -15.62 -23.51
CA ASN A 106 5.35 -14.24 -23.91
C ASN A 106 4.09 -13.36 -23.72
N PRO A 107 4.08 -12.43 -22.76
CA PRO A 107 2.91 -11.59 -22.49
C PRO A 107 2.55 -10.65 -23.63
N LEU A 108 3.52 -10.27 -24.47
CA LEU A 108 3.28 -9.42 -25.64
C LEU A 108 2.46 -10.11 -26.75
N GLN A 109 2.15 -11.40 -26.61
CA GLN A 109 1.19 -12.10 -27.47
C GLN A 109 -0.27 -11.84 -27.05
N PHE A 110 -0.49 -11.45 -25.79
CA PHE A 110 -1.81 -11.25 -25.20
C PHE A 110 -2.14 -9.78 -24.99
N VAL A 111 -1.13 -8.95 -24.71
CA VAL A 111 -1.27 -7.51 -24.46
C VAL A 111 -0.33 -6.71 -25.35
N HIS A 112 -0.78 -5.51 -25.73
CA HIS A 112 -0.03 -4.58 -26.58
C HIS A 112 0.30 -3.30 -25.82
N LEU A 113 1.51 -2.80 -25.98
CA LEU A 113 1.99 -1.58 -25.37
C LEU A 113 1.12 -0.40 -25.82
N PRO A 114 0.47 0.31 -24.88
CA PRO A 114 -0.54 1.30 -25.22
C PRO A 114 0.06 2.55 -25.89
N GLN A 115 1.29 2.90 -25.52
CA GLN A 115 2.00 4.09 -25.96
C GLN A 115 3.49 3.77 -26.11
N ARG A 116 4.17 4.53 -26.98
CA ARG A 116 5.63 4.51 -27.06
C ARG A 116 6.21 5.11 -25.78
N ILE A 117 7.18 4.42 -25.19
CA ILE A 117 7.83 4.83 -23.93
C ILE A 117 9.16 5.49 -24.25
N VAL A 118 9.40 6.67 -23.69
CA VAL A 118 10.64 7.43 -23.84
C VAL A 118 11.27 7.59 -22.45
N VAL A 119 12.47 7.04 -22.28
CA VAL A 119 13.20 7.03 -21.01
C VAL A 119 14.37 8.01 -21.08
N ILE A 120 14.43 8.94 -20.15
CA ILE A 120 15.48 9.97 -20.07
C ILE A 120 16.03 10.11 -18.65
N SER A 121 17.25 10.62 -18.55
CA SER A 121 17.82 11.09 -17.29
C SER A 121 17.70 12.61 -17.18
N PRO A 122 17.67 13.18 -15.95
CA PRO A 122 17.73 14.63 -15.76
C PRO A 122 18.90 15.25 -16.54
N GLY A 123 18.64 16.36 -17.24
CA GLY A 123 19.60 17.01 -18.14
C GLY A 123 19.43 16.66 -19.63
N GLN A 124 18.62 15.65 -19.96
CA GLN A 124 18.33 15.22 -21.33
C GLN A 124 17.02 15.80 -21.90
N GLU A 125 16.43 16.82 -21.27
CA GLU A 125 15.12 17.38 -21.64
C GLU A 125 15.12 18.07 -23.02
N GLU A 126 16.26 18.60 -23.46
CA GLU A 126 16.41 19.16 -24.81
C GLU A 126 16.28 18.08 -25.89
N TRP A 127 16.88 16.90 -25.64
CA TRP A 127 16.75 15.75 -26.52
C TRP A 127 15.30 15.24 -26.54
N LEU A 128 14.64 15.21 -25.38
CA LEU A 128 13.22 14.85 -25.28
C LEU A 128 12.35 15.74 -26.18
N LYS A 129 12.54 17.06 -26.11
CA LYS A 129 11.78 18.03 -26.93
C LYS A 129 11.92 17.79 -28.43
N ALA A 130 13.10 17.33 -28.88
CA ALA A 130 13.37 17.08 -30.29
C ALA A 130 12.86 15.72 -30.80
N ASN A 131 12.70 14.72 -29.92
CA ASN A 131 12.45 13.32 -30.33
C ASN A 131 11.11 12.73 -29.84
N ALA A 132 10.52 13.30 -28.79
CA ALA A 132 9.27 12.80 -28.21
C ALA A 132 8.04 13.37 -28.93
N GLN A 133 7.05 12.51 -29.11
CA GLN A 133 5.71 12.85 -29.57
C GLN A 133 4.83 13.26 -28.38
N SER A 134 3.71 13.92 -28.65
CA SER A 134 2.74 14.33 -27.63
C SER A 134 2.06 13.15 -26.94
N THR A 135 1.91 12.02 -27.64
CA THR A 135 1.29 10.78 -27.14
C THR A 135 2.25 9.85 -26.40
N ASP A 136 3.56 10.16 -26.41
CA ASP A 136 4.55 9.33 -25.75
C ASP A 136 4.40 9.36 -24.24
N MET A 137 4.76 8.24 -23.61
CA MET A 137 4.91 8.16 -22.16
C MET A 137 6.36 8.49 -21.80
N VAL A 138 6.58 9.50 -20.97
CA VAL A 138 7.93 9.94 -20.59
C VAL A 138 8.29 9.42 -19.20
N LEU A 139 9.38 8.66 -19.11
CA LEU A 139 9.93 8.13 -17.86
C LEU A 139 11.25 8.84 -17.53
N TYR A 140 11.35 9.37 -16.33
CA TYR A 140 12.60 9.86 -15.76
C TYR A 140 13.26 8.77 -14.94
N THR A 141 14.57 8.63 -15.09
CA THR A 141 15.35 7.67 -14.32
C THR A 141 15.42 8.03 -12.84
N HIS A 142 15.46 9.32 -12.48
CA HIS A 142 15.53 9.78 -11.08
C HIS A 142 15.17 11.27 -10.99
N GLY A 143 14.97 11.74 -9.74
CA GLY A 143 14.72 13.15 -9.43
C GLY A 143 13.24 13.45 -9.17
N ASP A 144 12.96 14.71 -8.81
CA ASP A 144 11.58 15.18 -8.57
C ASP A 144 10.82 15.25 -9.90
N VAL A 145 10.15 14.15 -10.25
CA VAL A 145 9.39 13.99 -11.49
C VAL A 145 8.22 14.95 -11.56
N ILE A 146 7.66 15.37 -10.42
CA ILE A 146 6.54 16.31 -10.37
C ILE A 146 7.01 17.68 -10.89
N ARG A 147 8.12 18.20 -10.35
CA ARG A 147 8.73 19.44 -10.85
C ARG A 147 9.17 19.32 -12.31
N LYS A 148 9.68 18.16 -12.71
CA LYS A 148 10.09 17.91 -14.10
C LYS A 148 8.89 17.91 -15.05
N SER A 149 7.79 17.26 -14.68
CA SER A 149 6.51 17.26 -15.39
C SER A 149 6.02 18.68 -15.64
N ASP A 150 6.11 19.57 -14.64
CA ASP A 150 5.76 20.98 -14.79
C ASP A 150 6.68 21.70 -15.79
N ALA A 151 7.99 21.47 -15.70
CA ALA A 151 8.97 22.12 -16.58
C ALA A 151 8.82 21.74 -18.06
N ILE A 152 8.33 20.53 -18.36
CA ILE A 152 8.09 20.06 -19.74
C ILE A 152 6.63 20.23 -20.19
N ASN A 153 5.75 20.73 -19.33
CA ASN A 153 4.31 20.92 -19.56
C ASN A 153 3.61 19.66 -20.13
N ARG A 154 3.97 18.48 -19.63
CA ARG A 154 3.34 17.19 -19.95
C ARG A 154 3.56 16.21 -18.80
N PRO A 155 2.66 15.23 -18.58
CA PRO A 155 2.86 14.20 -17.58
C PRO A 155 4.20 13.48 -17.76
N ALA A 156 4.91 13.31 -16.65
CA ALA A 156 6.13 12.54 -16.56
C ALA A 156 6.01 11.54 -15.42
N PHE A 157 6.67 10.40 -15.56
CA PHE A 157 6.62 9.32 -14.59
C PHE A 157 8.02 8.89 -14.16
N ILE A 158 8.13 8.21 -13.03
CA ILE A 158 9.40 7.67 -12.52
C ILE A 158 9.63 6.26 -13.06
N LEU A 159 10.88 5.93 -13.40
CA LEU A 159 11.30 4.57 -13.73
C LEU A 159 11.58 3.78 -12.44
N ASP A 160 10.76 2.74 -12.19
CA ASP A 160 10.98 1.79 -11.09
C ASP A 160 11.77 0.54 -11.52
N ALA A 161 12.19 -0.27 -10.54
CA ALA A 161 13.03 -1.46 -10.74
C ALA A 161 12.36 -2.53 -11.59
N THR A 162 11.06 -2.74 -11.36
CA THR A 162 10.27 -3.74 -12.07
C THR A 162 10.14 -3.34 -13.53
N LEU A 163 9.84 -2.07 -13.79
CA LEU A 163 9.72 -1.53 -15.14
C LEU A 163 11.04 -1.56 -15.91
N LYS A 164 12.16 -1.16 -15.26
CA LYS A 164 13.52 -1.27 -15.81
C LYS A 164 13.84 -2.70 -16.22
N GLN A 165 13.61 -3.66 -15.33
CA GLN A 165 13.90 -5.07 -15.57
C GLN A 165 13.03 -5.64 -16.68
N ARG A 166 11.73 -5.31 -16.69
CA ARG A 166 10.76 -5.88 -17.63
C ARG A 166 10.93 -5.37 -19.05
N LEU A 167 11.27 -4.09 -19.21
CA LEU A 167 11.50 -3.48 -20.52
C LEU A 167 12.98 -3.57 -20.96
N ASP A 168 13.84 -4.19 -20.13
CA ASP A 168 15.28 -4.33 -20.38
C ASP A 168 15.97 -3.00 -20.72
N ILE A 169 15.63 -1.97 -19.94
CA ILE A 169 16.19 -0.62 -20.11
C ILE A 169 17.55 -0.56 -19.41
N GLN A 170 18.59 -0.24 -20.18
CA GLN A 170 19.98 -0.26 -19.69
C GLN A 170 20.64 1.12 -19.68
N VAL A 171 20.26 2.01 -20.59
CA VAL A 171 20.89 3.31 -20.82
C VAL A 171 19.86 4.40 -21.10
N THR A 172 20.26 5.67 -21.06
CA THR A 172 19.44 6.80 -21.54
C THR A 172 20.20 7.73 -22.50
N PRO A 173 19.50 8.41 -23.44
CA PRO A 173 18.07 8.31 -23.72
C PRO A 173 17.70 7.05 -24.53
N THR A 174 16.52 6.50 -24.24
CA THR A 174 16.01 5.26 -24.85
C THR A 174 14.54 5.40 -25.25
N VAL A 175 14.15 4.84 -26.39
CA VAL A 175 12.76 4.76 -26.85
C VAL A 175 12.36 3.31 -27.02
N VAL A 176 11.28 2.91 -26.36
CA VAL A 176 10.72 1.55 -26.40
C VAL A 176 9.41 1.56 -27.17
N THR A 177 9.33 0.75 -28.21
CA THR A 177 8.11 0.44 -28.97
C THR A 177 7.87 -1.07 -29.00
N GLN A 178 6.69 -1.49 -29.43
CA GLN A 178 6.37 -2.89 -29.65
C GLN A 178 6.20 -3.15 -31.15
N GLU A 179 6.85 -4.21 -31.65
CA GLU A 179 6.63 -4.76 -33.00
C GLU A 179 6.20 -6.23 -32.87
N GLY A 180 4.93 -6.52 -33.15
CA GLY A 180 4.37 -7.86 -32.94
C GLY A 180 4.55 -8.29 -31.48
N SER A 181 5.22 -9.42 -31.26
CA SER A 181 5.43 -10.00 -29.93
C SER A 181 6.80 -9.69 -29.30
N ARG A 182 7.48 -8.63 -29.76
CA ARG A 182 8.79 -8.20 -29.21
C ARG A 182 8.81 -6.69 -28.99
N LEU A 183 9.64 -6.26 -28.04
CA LEU A 183 9.99 -4.86 -27.85
C LEU A 183 11.14 -4.48 -28.79
N VAL A 184 11.05 -3.28 -29.35
CA VAL A 184 12.13 -2.62 -30.06
C VAL A 184 12.62 -1.48 -29.19
N ILE A 185 13.88 -1.57 -28.77
CA ILE A 185 14.52 -0.65 -27.84
C ILE A 185 15.57 0.13 -28.65
N ASN A 186 15.29 1.40 -28.91
CA ASN A 186 16.21 2.30 -29.59
C ASN A 186 16.97 3.13 -28.56
N GLU A 187 18.27 2.87 -28.42
CA GLU A 187 19.19 3.59 -27.56
C GLU A 187 19.90 4.65 -28.40
N TYR A 188 19.99 5.88 -27.90
CA TYR A 188 20.56 7.00 -28.65
C TYR A 188 21.79 7.55 -27.96
N GLU A 189 22.89 7.68 -28.69
CA GLU A 189 24.14 8.22 -28.16
C GLU A 189 23.93 9.59 -27.46
N TRP A 190 24.46 9.71 -26.26
CA TRP A 190 24.43 10.96 -25.49
C TRP A 190 25.84 11.39 -25.07
N GLN A 191 26.29 12.52 -25.64
CA GLN A 191 27.55 13.17 -25.29
C GLN A 191 27.27 14.45 -24.48
N ALA A 192 27.64 14.46 -23.20
CA ALA A 192 27.41 15.61 -22.31
C ALA A 192 28.18 16.88 -22.76
N ASP A 193 29.30 16.73 -23.46
CA ASP A 193 30.29 17.80 -23.70
C ASP A 193 30.12 18.64 -24.98
N LYS A 194 29.12 18.39 -25.83
CA LYS A 194 28.94 19.19 -27.07
C LYS A 194 28.12 20.47 -26.91
N LYS A 195 27.82 20.91 -25.69
CA LYS A 195 26.84 22.00 -25.44
C LYS A 195 27.38 23.44 -25.46
N HIS A 196 28.68 23.70 -25.57
CA HIS A 196 29.16 25.09 -25.55
C HIS A 196 29.28 25.81 -26.91
N SER A 197 29.31 25.10 -28.05
CA SER A 197 29.65 25.76 -29.33
C SER A 197 28.48 25.92 -30.31
N THR A 198 27.47 25.04 -30.28
CA THR A 198 26.38 25.04 -31.27
C THR A 198 25.16 25.87 -30.85
N ALA A 199 24.97 26.13 -29.56
CA ALA A 199 23.92 27.03 -29.06
C ALA A 199 24.24 28.50 -29.37
N MET A 200 25.52 28.89 -29.30
CA MET A 200 25.98 30.24 -29.64
C MET A 200 25.88 30.51 -31.16
N LEU A 201 26.22 29.52 -32.00
CA LEU A 201 26.10 29.64 -33.45
C LEU A 201 24.64 29.66 -33.95
N ARG A 202 23.70 29.00 -33.25
CA ARG A 202 22.26 29.09 -33.57
C ARG A 202 21.61 30.36 -33.04
N ALA A 203 22.02 30.85 -31.86
CA ALA A 203 21.54 32.13 -31.33
C ALA A 203 21.92 33.32 -32.23
N MET A 204 23.07 33.26 -32.91
CA MET A 204 23.50 34.33 -33.81
C MET A 204 22.85 34.30 -35.21
N SER A 205 22.07 33.26 -35.56
CA SER A 205 21.38 33.18 -36.86
C SER A 205 19.86 33.37 -36.77
N SER A 206 19.27 33.34 -35.56
CA SER A 206 17.81 33.50 -35.37
C SER A 206 17.36 34.92 -35.05
N ASP A 207 18.28 35.86 -34.77
CA ASP A 207 17.94 37.24 -34.37
C ASP A 207 17.68 38.20 -35.55
N MET A 208 17.51 37.68 -36.77
CA MET A 208 17.22 38.52 -37.92
C MET A 208 16.25 37.84 -38.88
N LEU A 209 15.04 37.49 -38.41
CA LEU A 209 13.80 37.39 -39.21
C LEU A 209 12.64 36.88 -38.33
N SER A 210 11.90 37.80 -37.72
CA SER A 210 10.42 37.86 -37.73
C SER A 210 9.90 38.68 -36.54
N ALA A 211 9.97 40.00 -36.68
CA ALA A 211 9.02 40.88 -36.01
C ALA A 211 7.96 41.23 -37.05
N THR A 212 6.76 40.67 -36.92
CA THR A 212 5.48 41.35 -37.18
C THR A 212 4.31 40.38 -37.00
N SER A 213 3.22 40.91 -36.43
CA SER A 213 1.87 40.34 -36.35
C SER A 213 1.48 39.54 -35.09
N GLU A 214 1.57 40.17 -33.92
CA GLU A 214 0.56 39.96 -32.87
C GLU A 214 -0.66 40.85 -33.18
N LEU A 215 -1.82 40.25 -33.47
CA LEU A 215 -3.18 40.78 -33.28
C LEU A 215 -4.16 39.96 -34.14
N MET A 216 -4.59 38.79 -33.64
CA MET A 216 -5.93 38.20 -33.85
C MET A 216 -5.94 36.73 -33.37
N ALA A 217 -6.16 36.50 -32.07
CA ALA A 217 -6.68 35.24 -31.53
C ALA A 217 -7.13 35.39 -30.06
N THR A 218 -7.68 36.55 -29.67
CA THR A 218 -8.41 36.70 -28.41
C THR A 218 -9.90 36.81 -28.73
N ALA A 219 -10.59 35.66 -28.72
CA ALA A 219 -12.01 35.51 -28.38
C ALA A 219 -12.58 34.21 -28.98
N PHE A 220 -12.21 33.04 -28.45
CA PHE A 220 -13.07 31.85 -28.41
C PHE A 220 -12.40 30.79 -27.51
N ASN A 221 -12.23 31.13 -26.23
CA ASN A 221 -11.95 30.16 -25.18
C ASN A 221 -12.67 30.62 -23.90
N THR A 222 -13.98 30.72 -24.01
CA THR A 222 -14.85 30.87 -22.84
C THR A 222 -15.32 29.50 -22.39
N LEU A 223 -14.81 29.11 -21.22
CA LEU A 223 -15.57 28.47 -20.14
C LEU A 223 -15.97 27.01 -20.35
N ILE A 224 -14.98 26.13 -20.30
CA ILE A 224 -15.12 24.94 -19.45
C ILE A 224 -14.38 25.30 -18.16
N PRO A 225 -15.03 25.49 -17.01
CA PRO A 225 -14.29 25.55 -15.76
C PRO A 225 -13.50 24.24 -15.66
N ALA A 226 -12.17 24.34 -15.56
CA ALA A 226 -11.42 23.23 -15.02
C ALA A 226 -12.07 22.94 -13.67
N ALA A 227 -12.73 21.79 -13.53
CA ALA A 227 -13.25 21.37 -12.24
C ALA A 227 -12.03 21.20 -11.34
N HIS A 228 -11.71 22.25 -10.58
CA HIS A 228 -10.69 22.21 -9.56
C HIS A 228 -11.21 21.28 -8.48
N ALA A 229 -10.68 20.07 -8.49
CA ALA A 229 -10.84 19.12 -7.42
C ALA A 229 -10.15 19.73 -6.18
N GLU A 230 -10.93 20.40 -5.33
CA GLU A 230 -10.44 20.93 -4.06
C GLU A 230 -10.15 19.75 -3.12
N CYS A 231 -8.87 19.53 -2.81
CA CYS A 231 -8.42 18.57 -1.80
C CYS A 231 -8.93 19.01 -0.40
N LYS A 232 -10.18 18.66 -0.09
CA LYS A 232 -10.86 19.02 1.17
C LYS A 232 -10.44 18.08 2.29
N THR A 233 -9.23 18.26 2.80
CA THR A 233 -8.68 17.43 3.89
C THR A 233 -7.94 18.26 4.93
N SER A 234 -8.11 17.90 6.20
CA SER A 234 -7.32 18.46 7.30
C SER A 234 -6.07 17.61 7.54
N PHE A 235 -5.10 18.13 8.27
CA PHE A 235 -3.99 17.32 8.76
C PHE A 235 -4.52 16.11 9.58
N LEU A 236 -3.81 14.97 9.54
CA LEU A 236 -4.15 13.78 10.34
C LEU A 236 -4.16 14.12 11.83
N ASN A 237 -5.18 13.69 12.57
CA ASN A 237 -5.15 13.69 14.02
C ASN A 237 -4.98 12.26 14.55
N PRO A 238 -3.77 11.84 14.94
CA PRO A 238 -3.52 10.45 15.34
C PRO A 238 -4.27 10.00 16.59
N VAL A 239 -4.77 10.92 17.42
CA VAL A 239 -5.60 10.58 18.59
C VAL A 239 -7.02 10.23 18.14
N THR A 240 -7.60 11.02 17.25
CA THR A 240 -9.01 10.92 16.88
C THR A 240 -9.27 10.17 15.59
N ASP A 241 -8.29 10.02 14.70
CA ASP A 241 -8.48 9.40 13.40
C ASP A 241 -8.13 7.90 13.48
N ILE A 242 -7.08 7.55 14.21
CA ILE A 242 -6.61 6.17 14.41
C ILE A 242 -7.49 5.46 15.44
N GLY A 243 -7.93 4.26 15.10
CA GLY A 243 -8.66 3.34 15.97
C GLY A 243 -7.65 2.53 16.76
N TRP A 244 -7.15 3.06 17.87
CA TRP A 244 -6.17 2.37 18.71
C TRP A 244 -6.68 1.05 19.29
N SER A 245 -8.00 0.85 19.35
CA SER A 245 -8.60 -0.47 19.65
C SER A 245 -8.18 -1.57 18.66
N CYS A 246 -7.80 -1.20 17.43
CA CYS A 246 -7.33 -2.12 16.39
C CYS A 246 -5.97 -2.74 16.69
N ILE A 247 -5.23 -2.33 17.72
CA ILE A 247 -3.97 -3.01 18.10
C ILE A 247 -4.24 -4.38 18.72
N PHE A 248 -5.46 -4.57 19.22
CA PHE A 248 -5.92 -5.80 19.83
C PHE A 248 -6.48 -6.79 18.80
N PRO A 249 -6.48 -8.09 19.11
CA PRO A 249 -6.02 -8.71 20.35
C PRO A 249 -4.50 -8.80 20.45
N MET A 250 -3.97 -8.51 21.64
CA MET A 250 -2.57 -8.73 21.99
C MET A 250 -2.42 -10.05 22.75
N ARG A 251 -1.47 -10.88 22.32
CA ARG A 251 -1.17 -12.17 22.95
C ARG A 251 0.28 -12.23 23.39
N ILE A 252 0.52 -12.73 24.58
CA ILE A 252 1.86 -13.01 25.12
C ILE A 252 1.86 -14.44 25.62
N ALA A 253 2.84 -15.23 25.20
CA ALA A 253 2.96 -16.64 25.55
C ALA A 253 1.66 -17.44 25.28
N GLY A 254 1.01 -17.19 24.14
CA GLY A 254 -0.24 -17.86 23.75
C GLY A 254 -1.50 -17.43 24.52
N VAL A 255 -1.36 -16.69 25.62
CA VAL A 255 -2.48 -16.14 26.39
C VAL A 255 -2.90 -14.79 25.81
N GLN A 256 -4.20 -14.62 25.61
CA GLN A 256 -4.77 -13.34 25.20
C GLN A 256 -4.91 -12.43 26.42
N ILE A 257 -4.11 -11.36 26.45
CA ILE A 257 -4.12 -10.39 27.56
C ILE A 257 -5.31 -9.45 27.42
N VAL A 258 -5.63 -9.05 26.18
CA VAL A 258 -6.74 -8.13 25.89
C VAL A 258 -7.61 -8.71 24.76
N GLY A 259 -8.93 -8.71 25.00
CA GLY A 259 -9.98 -9.02 24.03
C GLY A 259 -9.85 -8.18 22.77
N GLY A 260 -10.19 -8.72 21.59
CA GLY A 260 -10.13 -7.96 20.35
C GLY A 260 -10.79 -8.67 19.18
N GLU A 261 -10.77 -8.02 18.02
CA GLU A 261 -11.32 -8.54 16.76
C GLU A 261 -10.54 -9.78 16.24
N GLU A 262 -10.98 -10.32 15.10
CA GLU A 262 -10.46 -11.56 14.55
C GLU A 262 -8.94 -11.59 14.36
N ASN A 263 -8.34 -12.75 14.62
CA ASN A 263 -6.89 -12.95 14.61
C ASN A 263 -6.56 -14.28 13.94
N PRO A 264 -5.66 -14.31 12.94
CA PRO A 264 -5.33 -15.56 12.24
C PRO A 264 -4.56 -16.51 13.15
N GLY A 265 -5.09 -17.73 13.30
CA GLY A 265 -4.42 -18.89 13.90
C GLY A 265 -4.12 -18.77 15.40
N SER A 266 -4.47 -19.81 16.16
CA SER A 266 -3.91 -20.04 17.49
C SER A 266 -2.47 -20.52 17.32
N ALA A 267 -1.49 -19.72 17.75
CA ALA A 267 -0.18 -20.28 17.99
C ALA A 267 -0.28 -21.06 19.31
N ASP A 268 -0.48 -22.37 19.20
CA ASP A 268 -0.74 -23.25 20.36
C ASP A 268 0.48 -23.38 21.30
N SER A 269 1.68 -22.98 20.85
CA SER A 269 2.89 -23.03 21.67
C SER A 269 3.26 -21.65 22.23
N PRO A 270 3.40 -21.51 23.57
CA PRO A 270 3.78 -20.25 24.22
C PRO A 270 5.25 -19.87 24.00
N VAL A 271 6.09 -20.82 23.60
CA VAL A 271 7.55 -20.68 23.49
C VAL A 271 7.98 -20.63 22.03
N CYS A 272 8.94 -19.77 21.73
CA CYS A 272 9.59 -19.65 20.43
C CYS A 272 11.10 -19.89 20.57
N VAL A 273 11.73 -20.43 19.52
CA VAL A 273 13.15 -20.79 19.50
C VAL A 273 13.80 -20.25 18.23
N CYS A 274 14.64 -19.23 18.37
CA CYS A 274 15.39 -18.63 17.28
C CYS A 274 16.74 -19.31 17.10
N LYS A 275 16.95 -19.94 15.94
CA LYS A 275 18.14 -20.76 15.63
C LYS A 275 19.30 -19.97 14.97
N GLY A 276 19.32 -18.65 15.08
CA GLY A 276 20.23 -17.78 14.32
C GLY A 276 21.67 -17.64 14.83
N GLY A 277 22.06 -18.29 15.94
CA GLY A 277 23.39 -18.16 16.54
C GLY A 277 23.96 -19.48 17.06
N SER A 278 25.20 -19.44 17.58
CA SER A 278 25.88 -20.61 18.20
C SER A 278 25.14 -21.15 19.43
N ILE A 279 24.27 -20.34 20.05
CA ILE A 279 23.33 -20.75 21.10
C ILE A 279 21.93 -20.34 20.64
N PRO A 280 20.93 -21.26 20.62
CA PRO A 280 19.57 -20.92 20.27
C PRO A 280 18.97 -19.96 21.30
N ARG A 281 18.36 -18.87 20.85
CA ARG A 281 17.63 -17.96 21.75
C ARG A 281 16.22 -18.50 21.96
N ILE A 282 15.88 -18.77 23.21
CA ILE A 282 14.54 -19.20 23.61
C ILE A 282 13.82 -17.97 24.14
N GLY A 283 12.59 -17.75 23.69
CA GLY A 283 11.76 -16.62 24.08
C GLY A 283 10.30 -16.99 24.23
N LEU A 284 9.52 -15.99 24.64
CA LEU A 284 8.07 -16.07 24.65
C LEU A 284 7.53 -15.51 23.33
N ARG A 285 6.56 -16.22 22.75
CA ARG A 285 5.90 -15.75 21.55
C ARG A 285 4.91 -14.65 21.90
N THR A 286 5.12 -13.46 21.36
CA THR A 286 4.19 -12.34 21.47
C THR A 286 3.61 -12.04 20.10
N SER A 287 2.33 -11.69 20.04
CA SER A 287 1.71 -11.26 18.78
C SER A 287 0.74 -10.12 19.03
N PHE A 288 0.80 -9.10 18.18
CA PHE A 288 -0.05 -7.92 18.26
C PHE A 288 -0.21 -7.28 16.87
N TRP A 289 -1.09 -6.30 16.77
CA TRP A 289 -1.30 -5.53 15.54
C TRP A 289 -0.61 -4.17 15.65
N GLU A 290 0.31 -3.89 14.73
CA GLU A 290 1.02 -2.62 14.64
C GLU A 290 0.33 -1.69 13.64
N PRO A 291 -0.06 -0.45 14.03
CA PRO A 291 -0.44 0.59 13.09
C PRO A 291 0.82 1.06 12.34
N LYS A 292 1.04 0.50 11.16
CA LYS A 292 2.35 0.54 10.50
C LYS A 292 2.42 1.52 9.35
N ARG A 293 1.31 1.69 8.62
CA ARG A 293 1.25 2.48 7.38
C ARG A 293 -0.08 3.17 7.24
N ILE A 294 -0.06 4.34 6.62
CA ILE A 294 -1.26 5.02 6.18
C ILE A 294 -1.34 4.87 4.66
N ILE A 295 -2.54 4.65 4.15
CA ILE A 295 -2.83 4.57 2.73
C ILE A 295 -3.99 5.52 2.48
N ASP A 296 -3.83 6.50 1.61
CA ASP A 296 -4.98 7.24 1.10
C ASP A 296 -5.34 6.75 -0.31
N THR A 297 -6.62 6.83 -0.64
CA THR A 297 -7.13 6.55 -1.98
C THR A 297 -7.95 7.76 -2.40
N VAL A 298 -7.43 8.51 -3.37
CA VAL A 298 -7.89 9.87 -3.68
C VAL A 298 -8.36 9.98 -5.12
N SER A 299 -9.48 10.69 -5.28
CA SER A 299 -9.98 11.13 -6.59
C SER A 299 -9.20 12.32 -7.10
N ASP A 300 -8.73 13.16 -6.18
CA ASP A 300 -7.99 14.38 -6.50
C ASP A 300 -6.49 14.06 -6.64
N PRO A 301 -5.89 14.19 -7.83
CA PRO A 301 -4.47 13.88 -8.00
C PRO A 301 -3.59 14.77 -7.11
N TYR A 302 -2.54 14.19 -6.55
CA TYR A 302 -1.59 14.84 -5.64
C TYR A 302 -2.17 15.32 -4.30
N CYS A 303 -3.42 14.94 -3.98
CA CYS A 303 -4.02 15.24 -2.69
C CYS A 303 -3.45 14.31 -1.61
N MET A 304 -2.63 14.87 -0.72
CA MET A 304 -2.03 14.14 0.41
C MET A 304 -2.97 14.24 1.60
N MET A 305 -3.84 13.24 1.78
CA MET A 305 -4.86 13.30 2.82
C MET A 305 -4.26 13.41 4.24
N PRO A 306 -3.22 12.65 4.63
CA PRO A 306 -2.65 12.72 5.98
C PRO A 306 -1.92 14.04 6.27
N LEU A 307 -1.36 14.66 5.22
CA LEU A 307 -0.65 15.92 5.32
C LEU A 307 -1.57 17.14 5.27
N GLY A 308 -2.86 16.97 4.95
CA GLY A 308 -3.78 18.09 4.86
C GLY A 308 -3.48 19.06 3.70
N THR A 309 -2.76 18.61 2.67
CA THR A 309 -2.24 19.48 1.60
C THR A 309 -2.26 18.79 0.24
N SER A 310 -2.17 19.58 -0.83
CA SER A 310 -1.93 19.07 -2.18
C SER A 310 -0.52 19.44 -2.64
N LEU A 311 0.17 18.48 -3.26
CA LEU A 311 1.57 18.67 -3.66
C LEU A 311 1.72 19.46 -4.95
N ASN A 312 0.73 19.41 -5.84
CA ASN A 312 0.72 20.11 -7.12
C ASN A 312 -0.71 20.35 -7.64
N THR A 313 -0.84 21.25 -8.59
CA THR A 313 -2.07 21.44 -9.36
C THR A 313 -2.13 20.42 -10.51
N PRO A 314 -3.23 19.66 -10.65
CA PRO A 314 -3.38 18.70 -11.74
C PRO A 314 -3.23 19.38 -13.11
N LYS A 315 -2.41 18.78 -13.99
CA LYS A 315 -2.24 19.22 -15.39
C LYS A 315 -3.08 18.37 -16.34
N PRO A 316 -3.43 18.87 -17.55
CA PRO A 316 -4.04 18.05 -18.59
C PRO A 316 -3.21 16.77 -18.83
N GLY A 317 -3.87 15.61 -18.74
CA GLY A 317 -3.21 14.29 -18.80
C GLY A 317 -2.88 13.65 -17.44
N THR A 318 -3.08 14.37 -16.33
CA THR A 318 -3.10 13.77 -14.98
C THR A 318 -4.43 13.04 -14.81
N LEU A 319 -4.42 11.75 -14.47
CA LEU A 319 -5.64 10.98 -14.25
C LEU A 319 -6.20 11.26 -12.85
N GLY A 320 -7.38 11.88 -12.82
CA GLY A 320 -8.22 11.97 -11.63
C GLY A 320 -9.05 10.71 -11.43
N GLY A 321 -9.35 10.41 -10.17
CA GLY A 321 -10.27 9.36 -9.78
C GLY A 321 -11.73 9.78 -9.87
N GLY A 322 -12.59 8.78 -9.74
CA GLY A 322 -14.03 8.92 -9.87
C GLY A 322 -14.71 7.58 -10.12
N LEU A 323 -16.04 7.61 -10.03
CA LEU A 323 -16.91 6.47 -10.27
C LEU A 323 -17.64 6.63 -11.59
N ASN A 324 -17.42 5.70 -12.52
CA ASN A 324 -18.17 5.62 -13.77
C ASN A 324 -19.17 4.46 -13.68
N GLU A 325 -20.43 4.74 -14.00
CA GLU A 325 -21.48 3.73 -14.07
C GLU A 325 -21.95 3.57 -15.51
N ASN A 326 -21.89 2.34 -16.04
CA ASN A 326 -22.36 2.01 -17.38
C ASN A 326 -23.15 0.70 -17.35
N ASN A 327 -24.44 0.74 -17.73
CA ASN A 327 -25.34 -0.41 -17.80
C ASN A 327 -25.30 -1.33 -16.56
N GLY A 328 -25.30 -0.74 -15.35
CA GLY A 328 -25.26 -1.45 -14.07
C GLY A 328 -23.88 -1.95 -13.64
N SER A 329 -22.84 -1.80 -14.48
CA SER A 329 -21.45 -2.00 -14.07
C SER A 329 -20.87 -0.68 -13.55
N LYS A 330 -20.30 -0.73 -12.34
CA LYS A 330 -19.66 0.42 -11.70
C LYS A 330 -18.14 0.21 -11.68
N ARG A 331 -17.42 1.17 -12.25
CA ARG A 331 -15.95 1.18 -12.31
C ARG A 331 -15.41 2.42 -11.63
N ALA A 332 -14.65 2.22 -10.57
CA ALA A 332 -13.93 3.28 -9.89
C ALA A 332 -12.48 3.34 -10.41
N PHE A 333 -11.93 4.54 -10.47
CA PHE A 333 -10.48 4.76 -10.53
C PHE A 333 -10.09 5.66 -9.36
N GLN A 334 -8.96 5.40 -8.71
CA GLN A 334 -8.37 6.29 -7.70
C GLN A 334 -6.85 6.29 -7.80
N GLN A 335 -6.25 7.42 -7.43
CA GLN A 335 -4.84 7.45 -7.06
C GLN A 335 -4.68 6.95 -5.62
N ALA A 336 -3.49 6.50 -5.26
CA ALA A 336 -3.18 6.06 -3.92
C ALA A 336 -1.77 6.52 -3.52
N HIS A 337 -1.61 6.86 -2.24
CA HIS A 337 -0.30 7.15 -1.68
C HIS A 337 -0.06 6.27 -0.46
N TYR A 338 1.18 5.81 -0.34
CA TYR A 338 1.60 4.89 0.70
C TYR A 338 2.61 5.55 1.62
N TYR A 339 2.22 5.74 2.87
CA TYR A 339 3.01 6.44 3.88
C TYR A 339 3.56 5.45 4.91
N ILE A 340 4.86 5.54 5.17
CA ILE A 340 5.50 4.86 6.30
C ILE A 340 5.11 5.63 7.56
N PHE A 341 4.33 5.00 8.44
CA PHE A 341 3.85 5.60 9.68
C PHE A 341 4.29 4.75 10.88
N PRO A 342 5.52 4.96 11.40
CA PRO A 342 6.05 4.17 12.50
C PRO A 342 5.45 4.68 13.83
N ALA A 343 4.19 4.35 14.08
CA ALA A 343 3.43 4.91 15.19
C ALA A 343 4.11 4.68 16.55
N TRP A 344 4.55 3.44 16.82
CA TRP A 344 5.21 3.08 18.08
C TRP A 344 6.52 3.83 18.30
N LYS A 345 7.27 4.02 17.21
CA LYS A 345 8.48 4.82 17.23
C LYS A 345 8.16 6.25 17.65
N ILE A 346 7.21 6.89 16.95
CA ILE A 346 6.87 8.28 17.23
C ILE A 346 6.33 8.47 18.67
N LEU A 347 5.71 7.46 19.27
CA LEU A 347 5.18 7.47 20.63
C LEU A 347 6.18 7.12 21.74
N ASP A 348 7.43 6.80 21.39
CA ASP A 348 8.42 6.28 22.34
C ASP A 348 7.92 5.04 23.11
N MET A 349 7.25 4.10 22.41
CA MET A 349 6.66 2.89 22.99
C MET A 349 7.15 1.61 22.31
N PHE A 350 7.26 0.53 23.10
CA PHE A 350 7.55 -0.83 22.62
C PHE A 350 8.89 -1.03 21.90
N TYR A 351 9.84 -0.09 22.01
CA TYR A 351 11.17 -0.17 21.39
C TYR A 351 12.00 -1.39 21.81
N ASP A 352 11.75 -1.92 23.00
CA ASP A 352 12.46 -3.11 23.51
C ASP A 352 12.03 -4.40 22.79
N ILE A 353 10.99 -4.35 21.95
CA ILE A 353 10.54 -5.51 21.19
C ILE A 353 11.38 -5.64 19.91
N PRO A 354 12.20 -6.70 19.77
CA PRO A 354 13.22 -6.81 18.72
C PRO A 354 12.67 -7.02 17.29
N CYS A 355 11.36 -7.18 17.12
CA CYS A 355 10.70 -7.38 15.84
C CYS A 355 10.09 -6.10 15.24
N LEU A 356 10.11 -5.00 15.99
CA LEU A 356 9.57 -3.72 15.53
C LEU A 356 10.58 -3.00 14.65
N ASP A 357 10.04 -2.31 13.64
CA ASP A 357 10.84 -1.69 12.59
C ASP A 357 11.24 -0.28 13.01
N ASP A 358 12.54 0.00 13.08
CA ASP A 358 13.07 1.33 13.45
C ASP A 358 13.11 2.30 12.26
N GLU A 359 12.02 2.38 11.49
CA GLU A 359 11.92 3.23 10.29
C GLU A 359 11.42 4.64 10.65
N GLY A 360 11.77 5.67 9.86
CA GLY A 360 11.23 7.03 10.01
C GLY A 360 9.93 7.22 9.23
N TYR A 361 9.23 8.34 9.44
CA TYR A 361 8.14 8.71 8.55
C TYR A 361 8.66 9.00 7.14
N ASP A 362 7.99 8.48 6.12
CA ASP A 362 8.31 8.75 4.71
C ASP A 362 7.09 8.54 3.80
N VAL A 363 7.08 9.22 2.65
CA VAL A 363 6.15 8.93 1.54
C VAL A 363 6.83 7.91 0.64
N ALA A 364 6.55 6.63 0.88
CA ALA A 364 7.21 5.54 0.18
C ALA A 364 6.73 5.35 -1.26
N MET A 365 5.47 5.71 -1.56
CA MET A 365 4.94 5.60 -2.92
C MET A 365 3.85 6.63 -3.19
N MET A 366 3.86 7.17 -4.41
CA MET A 366 2.77 7.96 -4.99
C MET A 366 2.43 7.41 -6.37
N THR A 367 1.15 7.17 -6.66
CA THR A 367 0.76 6.49 -7.90
C THR A 367 0.63 7.40 -9.11
N GLU A 368 0.49 8.71 -8.93
CA GLU A 368 0.43 9.69 -10.03
C GLU A 368 1.67 9.62 -10.92
N ILE A 369 2.82 9.37 -10.30
CA ILE A 369 4.12 9.27 -10.98
C ILE A 369 4.45 7.84 -11.41
N LEU A 370 3.56 6.86 -11.19
CA LEU A 370 3.76 5.47 -11.60
C LEU A 370 2.94 5.16 -12.85
N PRO A 371 3.59 4.92 -14.00
CA PRO A 371 2.87 4.76 -15.26
C PRO A 371 1.96 3.52 -15.25
N GLN A 372 2.36 2.46 -14.54
CA GLN A 372 1.61 1.22 -14.42
C GLN A 372 0.31 1.36 -13.64
N TRP A 373 0.25 2.29 -12.69
CA TRP A 373 -0.97 2.50 -11.92
C TRP A 373 -2.06 3.16 -12.77
N ASN A 374 -1.61 4.05 -13.66
CA ASN A 374 -2.43 4.84 -14.56
C ASN A 374 -2.86 4.06 -15.82
N ASN A 375 -2.28 2.89 -16.08
CA ASN A 375 -2.58 2.10 -17.27
C ASN A 375 -2.61 0.59 -16.97
N ASP A 376 -3.81 0.02 -16.98
CA ASP A 376 -4.02 -1.41 -16.71
C ASP A 376 -3.21 -2.33 -17.65
N ILE A 377 -3.09 -1.97 -18.93
CA ILE A 377 -2.38 -2.78 -19.92
C ILE A 377 -0.88 -2.78 -19.64
N LEU A 378 -0.32 -1.63 -19.30
CA LEU A 378 1.08 -1.55 -18.87
C LEU A 378 1.29 -2.34 -17.57
N SER A 379 0.36 -2.29 -16.62
CA SER A 379 0.40 -3.10 -15.39
C SER A 379 0.43 -4.61 -15.69
N LEU A 380 -0.33 -5.08 -16.68
CA LEU A 380 -0.31 -6.48 -17.15
C LEU A 380 1.00 -6.86 -17.86
N ILE A 381 1.65 -5.92 -18.56
CA ILE A 381 2.98 -6.16 -19.16
C ILE A 381 4.03 -6.33 -18.06
N ILE A 382 3.95 -5.51 -17.00
CA ILE A 382 4.89 -5.52 -15.87
C ILE A 382 4.68 -6.73 -14.96
N ASN A 383 3.41 -7.07 -14.66
CA ASN A 383 3.00 -8.19 -13.82
C ASN A 383 2.24 -9.22 -14.67
N PRO A 384 2.93 -9.95 -15.57
CA PRO A 384 2.32 -10.85 -16.54
C PRO A 384 1.63 -12.05 -15.92
N GLU A 385 1.97 -12.45 -14.69
CA GLU A 385 1.25 -13.49 -13.97
C GLU A 385 -0.24 -13.18 -13.81
N ALA A 386 -0.63 -11.90 -13.85
CA ALA A 386 -2.02 -11.49 -13.82
C ALA A 386 -2.83 -12.11 -14.97
N LEU A 387 -2.20 -12.37 -16.12
CA LEU A 387 -2.83 -13.04 -17.27
C LEU A 387 -3.19 -14.49 -16.96
N LEU A 388 -2.46 -15.16 -16.06
CA LEU A 388 -2.79 -16.52 -15.62
C LEU A 388 -4.04 -16.53 -14.73
N PHE A 389 -4.36 -15.42 -14.08
CA PHE A 389 -5.53 -15.26 -13.21
C PHE A 389 -6.69 -14.49 -13.87
N ALA A 390 -6.51 -13.97 -15.09
CA ALA A 390 -7.52 -13.27 -15.86
C ALA A 390 -8.55 -14.21 -16.54
N ASN A 391 -8.86 -15.35 -15.92
CA ASN A 391 -9.79 -16.34 -16.44
C ASN A 391 -10.99 -16.52 -15.49
N PRO A 392 -12.18 -16.92 -15.99
CA PRO A 392 -13.38 -17.06 -15.17
C PRO A 392 -13.22 -18.00 -13.97
N ILE A 393 -12.41 -19.06 -14.10
CA ILE A 393 -12.17 -20.04 -13.03
C ILE A 393 -11.47 -19.37 -11.85
N SER A 394 -10.44 -18.56 -12.12
CA SER A 394 -9.70 -17.82 -11.10
C SER A 394 -10.57 -16.77 -10.40
N THR A 395 -11.47 -16.11 -11.13
CA THR A 395 -12.42 -15.13 -10.58
C THR A 395 -13.46 -15.79 -9.66
N ILE A 396 -14.04 -16.93 -10.04
CA ILE A 396 -15.01 -17.64 -9.20
C ILE A 396 -14.37 -18.11 -7.90
N THR A 397 -13.08 -18.46 -7.93
CA THR A 397 -12.34 -18.89 -6.73
C THR A 397 -12.29 -17.79 -5.66
N CYS A 398 -12.42 -16.51 -6.02
CA CYS A 398 -12.47 -15.42 -5.05
C CYS A 398 -13.72 -15.43 -4.16
N SER A 399 -14.79 -16.15 -4.55
CA SER A 399 -15.97 -16.34 -3.69
C SER A 399 -15.66 -17.13 -2.41
N ALA A 400 -14.73 -18.09 -2.48
CA ALA A 400 -14.28 -18.83 -1.30
C ALA A 400 -13.48 -17.93 -0.36
N ASP A 401 -12.65 -17.04 -0.91
CA ASP A 401 -11.92 -16.03 -0.14
C ASP A 401 -12.86 -15.02 0.52
N ALA A 402 -13.91 -14.59 -0.18
CA ALA A 402 -14.94 -13.69 0.33
C ALA A 402 -15.69 -14.31 1.52
N ALA A 403 -16.10 -15.57 1.40
CA ALA A 403 -16.74 -16.30 2.49
C ALA A 403 -15.82 -16.43 3.71
N ALA A 404 -14.54 -16.75 3.50
CA ALA A 404 -13.56 -16.86 4.57
C ALA A 404 -13.30 -15.51 5.27
N ALA A 405 -13.12 -14.42 4.52
CA ALA A 405 -12.85 -13.09 5.07
C ALA A 405 -14.08 -12.44 5.75
N SER A 406 -15.29 -12.89 5.41
CA SER A 406 -16.53 -12.39 6.02
C SER A 406 -16.73 -12.85 7.46
N PHE A 407 -16.28 -14.07 7.79
CA PHE A 407 -16.44 -14.69 9.12
C PHE A 407 -15.11 -15.06 9.79
N GLY A 408 -14.00 -14.56 9.24
CA GLY A 408 -12.66 -14.95 9.61
C GLY A 408 -11.61 -14.13 8.86
N MET A 409 -10.48 -14.78 8.59
CA MET A 409 -9.36 -14.18 7.87
C MET A 409 -9.33 -14.65 6.40
N PRO A 410 -8.84 -13.81 5.48
CA PRO A 410 -8.69 -14.18 4.07
C PRO A 410 -7.71 -15.34 3.86
N LEU A 411 -7.92 -16.08 2.78
CA LEU A 411 -7.14 -17.25 2.39
C LEU A 411 -5.86 -16.82 1.67
N ASN A 412 -4.71 -16.99 2.31
CA ASN A 412 -3.40 -16.66 1.73
C ASN A 412 -3.07 -17.42 0.44
N ALA A 413 -3.58 -18.64 0.27
CA ALA A 413 -3.37 -19.43 -0.95
C ALA A 413 -3.98 -18.75 -2.19
N LEU A 414 -5.05 -17.98 -2.01
CA LEU A 414 -5.74 -17.23 -3.05
C LEU A 414 -5.21 -15.79 -3.11
N PHE A 415 -3.90 -15.64 -3.27
CA PHE A 415 -3.24 -14.32 -3.20
C PHE A 415 -3.69 -13.35 -4.30
N TRP A 416 -4.26 -13.82 -5.41
CA TRP A 416 -4.82 -12.95 -6.46
C TRP A 416 -6.24 -12.45 -6.14
N CYS A 417 -6.88 -12.98 -5.10
CA CYS A 417 -8.21 -12.59 -4.63
C CYS A 417 -8.13 -11.66 -3.42
N MET A 418 -9.06 -10.71 -3.36
CA MET A 418 -9.28 -9.79 -2.22
C MET A 418 -10.71 -9.97 -1.69
N GLY A 419 -11.16 -11.20 -1.51
CA GLY A 419 -12.52 -11.54 -1.11
C GLY A 419 -13.59 -10.79 -1.91
N SER A 420 -14.55 -10.18 -1.21
CA SER A 420 -15.65 -9.41 -1.83
C SER A 420 -15.17 -8.14 -2.54
N TRP A 421 -13.94 -7.67 -2.27
CA TRP A 421 -13.37 -6.48 -2.92
C TRP A 421 -12.83 -6.77 -4.32
N GLY A 422 -12.92 -8.02 -4.78
CA GLY A 422 -12.58 -8.43 -6.15
C GLY A 422 -11.15 -8.95 -6.32
N ASN A 423 -10.60 -8.75 -7.51
CA ASN A 423 -9.26 -9.24 -7.86
C ASN A 423 -8.15 -8.24 -7.48
N ALA A 424 -7.04 -8.76 -6.97
CA ALA A 424 -5.84 -7.98 -6.69
C ALA A 424 -5.14 -7.48 -7.96
N TYR A 425 -5.36 -8.16 -9.10
CA TYR A 425 -4.89 -7.74 -10.41
C TYR A 425 -5.98 -7.07 -11.25
N PRO A 426 -5.59 -6.20 -12.22
CA PRO A 426 -4.25 -5.62 -12.40
C PRO A 426 -3.85 -4.73 -11.21
N LEU A 427 -2.54 -4.53 -11.01
CA LEU A 427 -2.01 -3.60 -10.00
C LEU A 427 -2.11 -2.17 -10.54
N SER A 428 -3.34 -1.68 -10.60
CA SER A 428 -3.70 -0.36 -11.08
C SER A 428 -4.81 0.24 -10.24
N GLY A 429 -5.02 1.55 -10.39
CA GLY A 429 -6.05 2.28 -9.66
C GLY A 429 -7.48 1.95 -10.07
N SER A 430 -7.68 1.13 -11.11
CA SER A 430 -9.01 0.88 -11.67
C SER A 430 -9.63 -0.41 -11.15
N ILE A 431 -10.82 -0.33 -10.55
CA ILE A 431 -11.51 -1.47 -9.94
C ILE A 431 -12.98 -1.46 -10.28
N THR A 432 -13.57 -2.65 -10.42
CA THR A 432 -15.01 -2.82 -10.63
C THR A 432 -15.62 -3.31 -9.33
N SER A 433 -16.53 -2.53 -8.76
CA SER A 433 -17.26 -2.90 -7.54
C SER A 433 -18.63 -2.21 -7.52
N THR A 434 -19.60 -2.85 -6.89
CA THR A 434 -20.96 -2.31 -6.69
C THR A 434 -21.01 -1.21 -5.64
N ASP A 435 -20.08 -1.25 -4.68
CA ASP A 435 -19.96 -0.30 -3.57
C ASP A 435 -18.65 0.51 -3.69
N TYR A 436 -18.76 1.82 -3.52
CA TYR A 436 -17.62 2.72 -3.70
C TYR A 436 -16.64 2.69 -2.53
N VAL A 437 -17.09 2.39 -1.31
CA VAL A 437 -16.22 2.23 -0.15
C VAL A 437 -15.41 0.94 -0.29
N GLU A 438 -16.06 -0.16 -0.71
CA GLU A 438 -15.37 -1.41 -1.04
C GLU A 438 -14.36 -1.22 -2.17
N ALA A 439 -14.73 -0.46 -3.21
CA ALA A 439 -13.81 -0.14 -4.31
C ALA A 439 -12.53 0.53 -3.78
N ASN A 440 -12.67 1.53 -2.91
CA ASN A 440 -11.53 2.24 -2.31
C ASN A 440 -10.72 1.36 -1.35
N ALA A 441 -11.37 0.50 -0.55
CA ALA A 441 -10.68 -0.49 0.28
C ALA A 441 -9.90 -1.51 -0.57
N GLY A 442 -10.48 -1.96 -1.69
CA GLY A 442 -9.83 -2.82 -2.66
C GLY A 442 -8.62 -2.16 -3.32
N ILE A 443 -8.71 -0.87 -3.67
CA ILE A 443 -7.57 -0.10 -4.18
C ILE A 443 -6.47 0.02 -3.13
N ALA A 444 -6.82 0.32 -1.87
CA ALA A 444 -5.85 0.34 -0.77
C ALA A 444 -5.17 -1.04 -0.59
N ALA A 445 -5.93 -2.13 -0.69
CA ALA A 445 -5.38 -3.49 -0.65
C ALA A 445 -4.43 -3.79 -1.83
N ARG A 446 -4.75 -3.32 -3.05
CA ARG A 446 -3.83 -3.40 -4.19
C ARG A 446 -2.56 -2.61 -3.98
N THR A 447 -2.64 -1.44 -3.35
CA THR A 447 -1.46 -0.66 -2.95
C THR A 447 -0.55 -1.48 -2.04
N ILE A 448 -1.11 -2.18 -1.03
CA ILE A 448 -0.34 -3.09 -0.15
C ILE A 448 0.35 -4.17 -0.98
N TYR A 449 -0.40 -4.82 -1.87
CA TYR A 449 0.17 -5.90 -2.68
C TYR A 449 1.26 -5.39 -3.64
N MET A 450 1.07 -4.20 -4.22
CA MET A 450 2.06 -3.53 -5.05
C MET A 450 3.36 -3.23 -4.29
N MET A 451 3.28 -2.80 -3.02
CA MET A 451 4.48 -2.64 -2.19
C MET A 451 5.24 -3.95 -1.99
N GLY A 452 4.54 -5.10 -1.93
CA GLY A 452 5.18 -6.41 -1.96
C GLY A 452 5.92 -6.68 -3.26
N ARG A 453 5.31 -6.37 -4.40
CA ARG A 453 5.93 -6.51 -5.72
C ARG A 453 7.13 -5.61 -5.94
N LEU A 454 7.13 -4.43 -5.35
CA LEU A 454 8.27 -3.49 -5.36
C LEU A 454 9.39 -3.89 -4.38
N GLY A 455 9.19 -4.95 -3.57
CA GLY A 455 10.18 -5.42 -2.60
C GLY A 455 10.25 -4.59 -1.31
N LEU A 456 9.19 -3.84 -0.99
CA LEU A 456 9.10 -2.96 0.18
C LEU A 456 8.22 -3.54 1.30
N LEU A 457 7.51 -4.65 1.04
CA LEU A 457 6.71 -5.35 2.04
C LEU A 457 7.51 -6.49 2.70
N TRP A 458 7.49 -6.51 4.02
CA TRP A 458 8.18 -7.49 4.84
C TRP A 458 7.20 -8.12 5.81
N ASN A 459 7.23 -9.44 5.92
CA ASN A 459 6.47 -10.17 6.92
C ASN A 459 7.41 -10.64 8.02
N THR A 460 6.84 -10.85 9.21
CA THR A 460 7.55 -11.54 10.27
C THR A 460 7.44 -13.05 10.07
N SER A 461 8.56 -13.74 10.22
CA SER A 461 8.66 -15.21 10.15
C SER A 461 7.70 -15.89 11.13
N ALA A 462 7.35 -17.15 10.83
CA ALA A 462 6.40 -17.91 11.65
C ALA A 462 6.92 -18.22 13.07
N ASP A 463 8.23 -18.22 13.30
CA ASP A 463 8.89 -18.34 14.60
C ASP A 463 9.10 -16.98 15.29
N GLY A 464 8.88 -15.86 14.59
CA GLY A 464 8.97 -14.50 15.12
C GLY A 464 10.40 -13.99 15.32
N CYS A 465 11.37 -14.62 14.64
CA CYS A 465 12.79 -14.42 14.90
C CYS A 465 13.48 -13.51 13.88
N TYR A 466 12.99 -13.50 12.64
CA TYR A 466 13.53 -12.67 11.57
C TYR A 466 12.41 -12.17 10.63
N ARG A 467 12.76 -11.20 9.78
CA ARG A 467 11.88 -10.67 8.74
C ARG A 467 12.18 -11.36 7.41
N GLU A 468 11.14 -11.67 6.66
CA GLU A 468 11.22 -12.23 5.31
C GLU A 468 10.55 -11.28 4.32
N LEU A 469 11.18 -11.09 3.17
CA LEU A 469 10.59 -10.32 2.08
C LEU A 469 9.31 -11.03 1.61
N ALA A 470 8.24 -10.27 1.39
CA ALA A 470 6.95 -10.80 0.97
C ALA A 470 6.52 -10.32 -0.42
N PRO A 471 7.13 -10.81 -1.52
CA PRO A 471 6.69 -10.48 -2.88
C PRO A 471 5.25 -10.93 -3.15
N ILE A 472 4.87 -12.09 -2.61
CA ILE A 472 3.48 -12.52 -2.52
C ILE A 472 3.00 -12.20 -1.11
N TRP A 473 2.00 -11.33 -1.01
CA TRP A 473 1.46 -10.91 0.28
C TRP A 473 0.79 -12.07 1.02
N ARG A 474 0.80 -11.97 2.35
CA ARG A 474 0.01 -12.81 3.24
C ARG A 474 -1.13 -11.97 3.78
N LYS A 475 -2.30 -12.07 3.15
CA LYS A 475 -3.48 -11.25 3.42
C LYS A 475 -3.93 -11.33 4.88
N ASP A 476 -3.74 -12.47 5.53
CA ASP A 476 -4.06 -12.66 6.95
C ASP A 476 -3.23 -11.75 7.89
N ARG A 477 -2.12 -11.19 7.43
CA ARG A 477 -1.30 -10.27 8.22
C ARG A 477 -1.75 -8.83 8.18
N PHE A 478 -2.80 -8.49 7.43
CA PHE A 478 -3.25 -7.11 7.25
C PHE A 478 -4.72 -6.93 7.61
N LYS A 479 -5.01 -5.83 8.29
CA LYS A 479 -6.36 -5.31 8.45
C LYS A 479 -6.36 -3.80 8.24
N LEU A 480 -7.48 -3.29 7.72
CA LEU A 480 -7.65 -1.89 7.42
C LEU A 480 -8.64 -1.25 8.39
N GLN A 481 -8.35 -0.03 8.79
CA GLN A 481 -9.31 0.81 9.49
C GLN A 481 -9.53 2.06 8.66
N MET A 482 -10.78 2.33 8.32
CA MET A 482 -11.13 3.55 7.58
C MET A 482 -11.11 4.75 8.53
N MET A 483 -10.25 5.74 8.27
CA MET A 483 -10.13 6.96 9.06
C MET A 483 -11.01 8.09 8.49
N ARG A 484 -11.13 8.19 7.16
CA ARG A 484 -11.92 9.21 6.44
C ARG A 484 -12.61 8.61 5.21
N PRO A 485 -13.75 9.16 4.74
CA PRO A 485 -14.40 10.41 5.17
C PRO A 485 -15.19 10.29 6.49
N ALA A 486 -15.59 9.09 6.90
CA ALA A 486 -16.24 8.83 8.17
C ALA A 486 -15.41 7.82 8.97
N ARG A 487 -14.92 8.18 10.16
CA ARG A 487 -14.12 7.26 10.99
C ARG A 487 -14.89 5.97 11.25
N SER A 488 -14.24 4.84 11.01
CA SER A 488 -14.68 3.52 11.46
C SER A 488 -13.95 3.16 12.74
N THR A 489 -14.69 2.60 13.70
CA THR A 489 -14.12 1.97 14.90
C THR A 489 -13.80 0.50 14.68
N ALA A 490 -14.34 -0.11 13.61
CA ALA A 490 -14.09 -1.50 13.24
C ALA A 490 -12.85 -1.61 12.35
N CYS A 491 -12.08 -2.68 12.55
CA CYS A 491 -10.85 -2.97 11.82
C CYS A 491 -11.09 -4.21 10.95
N ILE A 492 -11.24 -3.98 9.65
CA ILE A 492 -11.71 -4.99 8.72
C ILE A 492 -10.54 -5.80 8.15
N PRO A 493 -10.59 -7.14 8.16
CA PRO A 493 -9.65 -7.94 7.39
C PRO A 493 -9.88 -7.72 5.89
N LEU A 494 -8.84 -7.96 5.10
CA LEU A 494 -8.91 -7.77 3.65
C LEU A 494 -9.97 -8.68 3.04
N GLY A 495 -10.87 -8.09 2.23
CA GLY A 495 -11.89 -8.82 1.48
C GLY A 495 -13.19 -9.13 2.21
N ARG A 496 -13.42 -8.54 3.39
CA ARG A 496 -14.68 -8.66 4.12
C ARG A 496 -15.84 -8.01 3.38
N GLU A 497 -16.96 -8.72 3.31
CA GLU A 497 -18.21 -8.29 2.65
C GLU A 497 -18.66 -6.89 3.09
N GLY A 498 -18.84 -6.00 2.13
CA GLY A 498 -19.16 -4.59 2.33
C GLY A 498 -20.50 -4.35 3.01
N LEU A 499 -21.50 -5.21 2.75
CA LEU A 499 -22.80 -5.13 3.41
C LEU A 499 -22.70 -5.15 4.95
N LEU A 500 -21.61 -5.67 5.51
CA LEU A 500 -21.37 -5.73 6.95
C LEU A 500 -20.80 -4.42 7.54
N TRP A 501 -20.20 -3.54 6.74
CA TRP A 501 -19.39 -2.43 7.28
C TRP A 501 -19.39 -1.12 6.49
N THR A 502 -19.80 -1.10 5.21
CA THR A 502 -19.74 0.13 4.37
C THR A 502 -20.93 1.07 4.56
N GLY A 503 -21.97 0.63 5.28
CA GLY A 503 -23.17 1.44 5.53
C GLY A 503 -22.86 2.81 6.15
N GLY A 504 -23.26 3.88 5.45
CA GLY A 504 -23.08 5.27 5.90
C GLY A 504 -21.61 5.75 5.92
N LYS A 505 -20.70 5.03 5.26
CA LYS A 505 -19.26 5.32 5.25
C LYS A 505 -18.77 6.17 4.08
N HIS A 506 -19.63 6.41 3.09
CA HIS A 506 -19.37 7.30 1.97
C HIS A 506 -20.19 8.58 2.09
N ASP A 507 -19.52 9.73 1.98
CA ASP A 507 -20.14 11.04 1.79
C ASP A 507 -19.98 11.41 0.30
N PRO A 508 -21.07 11.58 -0.48
CA PRO A 508 -21.00 11.92 -1.91
C PRO A 508 -20.31 13.26 -2.23
N ARG A 509 -19.97 14.07 -1.22
CA ARG A 509 -19.19 15.31 -1.38
C ARG A 509 -17.70 15.12 -1.11
N LYS A 510 -17.29 13.94 -0.64
CA LYS A 510 -15.92 13.60 -0.24
C LYS A 510 -15.56 12.24 -0.83
N ASP A 511 -14.91 12.29 -1.99
CA ASP A 511 -14.55 11.10 -2.75
C ASP A 511 -13.16 10.54 -2.41
N ASN A 512 -12.46 11.18 -1.46
CA ASN A 512 -11.16 10.76 -0.96
C ASN A 512 -11.31 9.96 0.34
N PHE A 513 -10.59 8.85 0.42
CA PHE A 513 -10.58 7.95 1.57
C PHE A 513 -9.18 7.86 2.18
N MET A 514 -9.14 7.59 3.48
CA MET A 514 -7.88 7.39 4.19
C MET A 514 -8.00 6.17 5.09
N TRP A 515 -6.99 5.31 5.03
CA TRP A 515 -6.96 3.99 5.66
C TRP A 515 -5.72 3.88 6.54
N MET A 516 -5.90 3.42 7.77
CA MET A 516 -4.79 2.93 8.59
C MET A 516 -4.62 1.44 8.32
N MET A 517 -3.43 1.04 7.89
CA MET A 517 -3.06 -0.37 7.75
C MET A 517 -2.40 -0.86 9.04
N PHE A 518 -3.01 -1.88 9.63
CA PHE A 518 -2.45 -2.62 10.74
C PHE A 518 -1.79 -3.90 10.21
N GLU A 519 -0.52 -4.11 10.54
CA GLU A 519 0.23 -5.34 10.24
C GLU A 519 0.29 -6.21 11.49
N LYS A 520 0.01 -7.51 11.36
CA LYS A 520 0.20 -8.46 12.44
C LYS A 520 1.69 -8.78 12.61
N LYS A 521 2.24 -8.44 13.78
CA LYS A 521 3.60 -8.78 14.20
C LYS A 521 3.57 -10.01 15.10
N ASP A 522 4.40 -11.00 14.78
CA ASP A 522 4.66 -12.17 15.63
C ASP A 522 6.14 -12.09 16.05
N CYS A 523 6.42 -12.00 17.34
CA CYS A 523 7.76 -11.69 17.83
C CYS A 523 8.20 -12.73 18.84
N CYS A 524 9.47 -13.12 18.76
CA CYS A 524 10.09 -13.95 19.77
C CYS A 524 10.87 -13.09 20.76
N VAL A 525 10.28 -12.81 21.92
CA VAL A 525 10.88 -11.95 22.94
C VAL A 525 11.65 -12.81 23.92
N SER A 526 12.98 -12.70 23.92
CA SER A 526 13.82 -13.31 24.94
C SER A 526 13.96 -12.38 26.13
N TYR A 527 13.47 -12.78 27.30
CA TYR A 527 13.82 -12.11 28.55
C TYR A 527 15.23 -12.53 28.96
N GLN A 528 16.24 -11.71 28.61
CA GLN A 528 17.45 -11.70 29.41
C GLN A 528 17.10 -10.89 30.65
N GLY A 529 16.79 -11.57 31.76
CA GLY A 529 16.65 -10.88 33.03
C GLY A 529 17.91 -10.07 33.26
N SER A 530 17.76 -8.75 33.43
CA SER A 530 18.80 -7.99 34.10
C SER A 530 19.02 -8.68 35.44
N VAL A 531 20.19 -9.26 35.62
CA VAL A 531 20.62 -9.66 36.95
C VAL A 531 20.79 -8.34 37.68
N LEU A 532 19.79 -8.02 38.51
CA LEU A 532 19.85 -6.95 39.50
C LEU A 532 21.09 -7.11 40.39
#